data_AF-A0A4Q5STP1-F1
#
_entry.id   AF-A0A4Q5STP1-F1
#
_cell.length_a   1.000
_cell.length_b   1.000
_cell.length_c   1.000
_cell.angle_alpha   90.00
_cell.angle_beta   90.00
_cell.angle_gamma   90.00
#
_symmetry.space_group_name_H-M   'P 1'
#
loop_
_entity.id
_entity.type
_entity.pdbx_description
1 polymer ?
#
loop_
_entity_poly.entity_id
_entity_poly.type
_entity_poly.pdbx_seq_one_letter_code
_entity_poly.pdbx_strand_id
1 'polypeptide(L)'
;MGEAELLPDRNELMIHAHFVFYGNFATPALAEQLRAETEDLWNEPRGIAVIGGRRTTVRFAISAECNPGLDEYSVLSNTDPRANFFRIEDYSEINISFVDGLGCNTGYFFLENLYPGSTTAAHEFGHTLGLDHPQDMDWRGRGTPGIMCARGTLVDPQFQYDSAKPAGVTGGTMHPMHRRVRQRDIDDLRLDRLRFANGRAILGAFSNIYHWSHQR
;
A
#
# COMPACT_ATOMS: atom_id res chain seq x y z
N MET A 1 -1.64 0.39 -7.66
CA MET A 1 -1.64 -0.27 -8.96
C MET A 1 -0.22 -0.69 -9.28
N GLY A 2 -0.06 -1.66 -10.16
CA GLY A 2 1.24 -2.04 -10.67
C GLY A 2 1.15 -2.86 -11.94
N GLU A 3 2.32 -3.24 -12.44
CA GLU A 3 2.44 -4.18 -13.55
C GLU A 3 3.08 -5.48 -13.05
N ALA A 4 2.39 -6.59 -13.24
CA ALA A 4 2.92 -7.92 -12.98
C ALA A 4 3.67 -8.44 -14.21
N GLU A 5 4.91 -8.90 -14.02
CA GLU A 5 5.76 -9.48 -15.05
C GLU A 5 6.17 -10.91 -14.64
N LEU A 6 5.86 -11.88 -15.50
CA LEU A 6 6.32 -13.26 -15.35
C LEU A 6 7.77 -13.37 -15.80
N LEU A 7 8.60 -13.98 -14.95
CA LEU A 7 9.99 -14.33 -15.22
C LEU A 7 10.14 -15.86 -15.13
N PRO A 8 9.77 -16.62 -16.19
CA PRO A 8 9.66 -18.07 -16.13
C PRO A 8 10.97 -18.79 -15.80
N ASP A 9 12.09 -18.24 -16.27
CA ASP A 9 13.44 -18.78 -16.05
C ASP A 9 13.87 -18.68 -14.58
N ARG A 10 13.29 -17.72 -13.84
CA ARG A 10 13.56 -17.49 -12.41
C ARG A 10 12.49 -18.07 -11.50
N ASN A 11 11.39 -18.55 -12.07
CA ASN A 11 10.20 -18.95 -11.32
C ASN A 11 9.65 -17.81 -10.45
N GLU A 12 9.70 -16.58 -10.98
CA GLU A 12 9.32 -15.36 -10.28
C GLU A 12 8.19 -14.62 -11.01
N LEU A 13 7.37 -13.93 -10.23
CA LEU A 13 6.45 -12.89 -10.68
C LEU A 13 6.92 -11.59 -10.03
N MET A 14 7.34 -10.64 -10.85
CA MET A 14 7.73 -9.31 -10.39
C MET A 14 6.51 -8.38 -10.46
N ILE A 15 6.16 -7.72 -9.37
CA ILE A 15 5.17 -6.64 -9.33
C ILE A 15 5.93 -5.32 -9.32
N HIS A 16 5.86 -4.59 -10.43
CA HIS A 16 6.48 -3.29 -10.59
C HIS A 16 5.53 -2.18 -10.19
N ALA A 17 6.02 -1.24 -9.38
CA ALA A 17 5.34 0.01 -9.04
C ALA A 17 6.31 1.19 -9.00
N HIS A 18 5.80 2.36 -9.31
CA HIS A 18 6.49 3.63 -9.23
C HIS A 18 5.64 4.62 -8.45
N PHE A 19 6.16 5.16 -7.35
CA PHE A 19 5.46 6.14 -6.53
C PHE A 19 5.91 7.55 -6.88
N VAL A 20 4.96 8.40 -7.24
CA VAL A 20 5.18 9.82 -7.50
C VAL A 20 4.60 10.60 -6.33
N PHE A 21 5.47 11.15 -5.50
CA PHE A 21 5.07 11.96 -4.36
C PHE A 21 5.13 13.45 -4.70
N TYR A 22 4.03 14.16 -4.48
CA TYR A 22 3.90 15.59 -4.76
C TYR A 22 3.17 16.33 -3.64
N GLY A 23 3.06 17.66 -3.72
CA GLY A 23 2.47 18.49 -2.66
C GLY A 23 3.50 19.13 -1.75
N ASN A 24 3.02 19.93 -0.79
CA ASN A 24 3.88 20.87 -0.05
C ASN A 24 4.88 20.17 0.90
N PHE A 25 4.57 18.94 1.31
CA PHE A 25 5.38 18.18 2.27
C PHE A 25 6.05 16.96 1.65
N ALA A 26 5.99 16.81 0.32
CA ALA A 26 6.79 15.82 -0.39
C ALA A 26 8.27 16.23 -0.35
N THR A 27 9.13 15.33 0.12
CA THR A 27 10.59 15.53 0.11
C THR A 27 11.27 14.27 -0.41
N PRO A 28 12.47 14.38 -1.01
CA PRO A 28 13.22 13.20 -1.47
C PRO A 28 13.49 12.18 -0.35
N ALA A 29 13.77 12.66 0.87
CA ALA A 29 14.01 11.79 2.02
C ALA A 29 12.75 11.01 2.43
N LEU A 30 11.60 11.69 2.46
CA LEU A 30 10.33 11.03 2.75
C LEU A 30 9.94 10.05 1.65
N ALA A 31 10.11 10.42 0.38
CA ALA A 31 9.86 9.54 -0.75
C ALA A 31 10.67 8.23 -0.68
N GLU A 32 11.97 8.33 -0.38
CA GLU A 32 12.82 7.15 -0.23
C GLU A 32 12.41 6.29 0.97
N GLN A 33 12.09 6.92 2.11
CA GLN A 33 11.60 6.20 3.29
C GLN A 33 10.35 5.39 2.95
N LEU A 34 9.32 6.03 2.39
CA LEU A 34 8.05 5.37 2.07
C LEU A 34 8.21 4.27 1.03
N ARG A 35 9.08 4.49 0.03
CA ARG A 35 9.42 3.48 -0.99
C ARG A 35 10.07 2.26 -0.34
N ALA A 36 11.15 2.46 0.42
CA ALA A 36 11.92 1.39 1.05
C ALA A 36 11.06 0.59 2.03
N GLU A 37 10.35 1.26 2.93
CA GLU A 37 9.48 0.60 3.92
C GLU A 37 8.38 -0.22 3.24
N THR A 38 7.79 0.30 2.16
CA THR A 38 6.77 -0.42 1.40
C THR A 38 7.35 -1.64 0.69
N GLU A 39 8.47 -1.47 -0.02
CA GLU A 39 9.11 -2.58 -0.73
C GLU A 39 9.56 -3.69 0.22
N ASP A 40 10.17 -3.33 1.34
CA ASP A 40 10.64 -4.27 2.36
C ASP A 40 9.48 -5.07 2.94
N LEU A 41 8.40 -4.39 3.38
CA LEU A 41 7.22 -5.04 3.95
C LEU A 41 6.56 -6.02 2.97
N TRP A 42 6.40 -5.63 1.71
CA TRP A 42 5.76 -6.47 0.69
C TRP A 42 6.63 -7.64 0.23
N ASN A 43 7.95 -7.56 0.39
CA ASN A 43 8.87 -8.67 0.13
C ASN A 43 9.17 -9.54 1.37
N GLU A 44 8.94 -9.04 2.59
CA GLU A 44 9.15 -9.74 3.87
C GLU A 44 8.56 -11.16 3.91
N PRO A 45 7.28 -11.41 3.52
CA PRO A 45 6.69 -12.75 3.65
C PRO A 45 7.26 -13.78 2.68
N ARG A 46 8.09 -13.36 1.70
CA ARG A 46 8.56 -14.20 0.59
C ARG A 46 7.40 -14.93 -0.10
N GLY A 47 6.39 -14.13 -0.45
CA GLY A 47 5.10 -14.59 -0.96
C GLY A 47 5.22 -15.55 -2.14
N ILE A 48 4.28 -16.49 -2.24
CA ILE A 48 4.18 -17.44 -3.34
C ILE A 48 2.78 -17.36 -3.95
N ALA A 49 2.69 -17.29 -5.28
CA ALA A 49 1.45 -17.45 -6.02
C ALA A 49 1.46 -18.76 -6.81
N VAL A 50 0.28 -19.34 -7.08
CA VAL A 50 0.16 -20.49 -7.98
C VAL A 50 -0.43 -20.02 -9.30
N ILE A 51 0.41 -19.89 -10.33
CA ILE A 51 0.02 -19.37 -11.65
C ILE A 51 0.13 -20.51 -12.64
N GLY A 52 -0.98 -20.89 -13.28
CA GLY A 52 -0.99 -22.03 -14.21
C GLY A 52 -0.54 -23.35 -13.58
N GLY A 53 -0.80 -23.55 -12.28
CA GLY A 53 -0.37 -24.73 -11.53
C GLY A 53 1.09 -24.72 -11.06
N ARG A 54 1.87 -23.69 -11.40
CA ARG A 54 3.27 -23.53 -10.98
C ARG A 54 3.36 -22.61 -9.77
N ARG A 55 4.10 -23.03 -8.74
CA ARG A 55 4.45 -22.18 -7.58
C ARG A 55 5.48 -21.15 -8.02
N THR A 56 5.13 -19.88 -7.95
CA THR A 56 5.94 -18.76 -8.42
C THR A 56 6.21 -17.81 -7.24
N THR A 57 7.47 -17.46 -7.01
CA THR A 57 7.82 -16.49 -5.96
C THR A 57 7.37 -15.10 -6.40
N VAL A 58 6.65 -14.38 -5.54
CA VAL A 58 6.23 -13.00 -5.78
C VAL A 58 7.29 -12.06 -5.23
N ARG A 59 7.69 -11.09 -6.06
CA ARG A 59 8.65 -10.04 -5.71
C ARG A 59 8.05 -8.69 -6.04
N PHE A 60 8.23 -7.72 -5.17
CA PHE A 60 7.85 -6.33 -5.43
C PHE A 60 9.11 -5.53 -5.76
N ALA A 61 9.05 -4.78 -6.85
CA ALA A 61 10.06 -3.82 -7.25
C ALA A 61 9.41 -2.44 -7.29
N ILE A 62 9.75 -1.61 -6.30
CA ILE A 62 9.14 -0.32 -6.06
C ILE A 62 10.21 0.75 -6.18
N SER A 63 9.99 1.64 -7.13
CA SER A 63 10.74 2.89 -7.29
C SER A 63 9.91 4.07 -6.82
N ALA A 64 10.55 5.20 -6.52
CA ALA A 64 9.83 6.41 -6.19
C ALA A 64 10.55 7.65 -6.71
N GLU A 65 9.78 8.71 -6.93
CA GLU A 65 10.27 10.05 -7.17
C GLU A 65 9.54 11.07 -6.28
N CYS A 66 10.21 12.20 -6.04
CA CYS A 66 9.65 13.34 -5.35
C CYS A 66 9.56 14.51 -6.34
N ASN A 67 8.34 14.88 -6.69
CA ASN A 67 8.04 16.01 -7.55
C ASN A 67 6.99 16.93 -6.87
N PRO A 68 7.40 17.80 -5.92
CA PRO A 68 6.47 18.61 -5.14
C PRO A 68 5.54 19.48 -6.00
N GLY A 69 6.03 19.92 -7.17
CA GLY A 69 5.31 20.78 -8.12
C GLY A 69 4.66 20.02 -9.28
N LEU A 70 4.37 18.73 -9.13
CA LEU A 70 3.68 17.93 -10.15
C LEU A 70 2.40 18.64 -10.62
N ASP A 71 2.28 18.80 -11.93
CA ASP A 71 1.11 19.41 -12.55
C ASP A 71 -0.05 18.41 -12.67
N GLU A 72 -1.26 18.94 -12.74
CA GLU A 72 -2.49 18.16 -12.87
C GLU A 72 -2.52 17.31 -14.14
N TYR A 73 -2.02 17.85 -15.26
CA TYR A 73 -2.06 17.15 -16.54
C TYR A 73 -1.21 15.88 -16.52
N SER A 74 -0.06 15.88 -15.85
CA SER A 74 0.78 14.69 -15.64
C SER A 74 0.02 13.54 -14.98
N VAL A 75 -0.86 13.81 -14.02
CA VAL A 75 -1.68 12.78 -13.35
C VAL A 75 -2.84 12.34 -14.25
N LEU A 76 -3.60 13.29 -14.79
CA LEU A 76 -4.78 13.01 -15.61
C LEU A 76 -4.44 12.21 -16.87
N SER A 77 -3.30 12.49 -17.50
CA SER A 77 -2.87 11.88 -18.76
C SER A 77 -2.05 10.59 -18.57
N ASN A 78 -1.85 10.13 -17.33
CA ASN A 78 -1.06 8.93 -17.06
C ASN A 78 -1.65 7.70 -17.76
N THR A 79 -0.79 6.97 -18.45
CA THR A 79 -1.10 5.66 -19.06
C THR A 79 -0.14 4.56 -18.60
N ASP A 80 0.82 4.88 -17.73
CA ASP A 80 1.71 3.89 -17.13
C ASP A 80 1.02 3.22 -15.93
N PRO A 81 0.70 1.91 -16.00
CA PRO A 81 0.06 1.19 -14.90
C PRO A 81 0.95 1.04 -13.67
N ARG A 82 2.24 1.38 -13.76
CA ARG A 82 3.17 1.37 -12.63
C ARG A 82 3.08 2.65 -11.82
N ALA A 83 2.68 3.77 -12.42
CA ALA A 83 2.70 5.08 -11.79
C ALA A 83 1.52 5.26 -10.80
N ASN A 84 1.86 5.50 -9.55
CA ASN A 84 0.92 5.80 -8.46
C ASN A 84 1.22 7.18 -7.88
N PHE A 85 0.22 8.06 -7.80
CA PHE A 85 0.40 9.46 -7.43
C PHE A 85 -0.20 9.74 -6.05
N PHE A 86 0.64 10.21 -5.13
CA PHE A 86 0.20 10.52 -3.77
C PHE A 86 0.58 11.95 -3.40
N ARG A 87 -0.43 12.76 -3.09
CA ARG A 87 -0.20 14.09 -2.53
C ARG A 87 0.15 13.96 -1.05
N ILE A 88 1.16 14.68 -0.58
CA ILE A 88 1.55 14.70 0.84
C ILE A 88 1.29 16.10 1.42
N GLU A 89 0.44 16.16 2.44
CA GLU A 89 0.11 17.40 3.16
C GLU A 89 0.08 17.21 4.68
N ASP A 90 0.28 18.30 5.41
CA ASP A 90 0.18 18.35 6.88
C ASP A 90 -1.27 18.51 7.39
N TYR A 91 -2.25 18.47 6.50
CA TYR A 91 -3.66 18.59 6.82
C TYR A 91 -4.51 17.71 5.90
N SER A 92 -5.48 17.00 6.49
CA SER A 92 -6.46 16.20 5.77
C SER A 92 -7.83 16.41 6.41
N GLU A 93 -8.87 16.73 5.62
CA GLU A 93 -10.24 16.93 6.13
C GLU A 93 -10.77 15.70 6.88
N ILE A 94 -10.29 14.51 6.52
CA ILE A 94 -10.66 13.24 7.15
C ILE A 94 -9.61 12.72 8.14
N ASN A 95 -8.54 13.49 8.39
CA ASN A 95 -7.47 13.19 9.36
C ASN A 95 -6.79 11.82 9.19
N ILE A 96 -6.74 11.30 7.97
CA ILE A 96 -6.11 10.02 7.65
C ILE A 96 -5.55 10.03 6.21
N SER A 97 -4.51 9.23 5.97
CA SER A 97 -4.09 8.87 4.61
C SER A 97 -5.13 7.96 3.95
N PHE A 98 -5.27 8.07 2.62
CA PHE A 98 -6.20 7.25 1.85
C PHE A 98 -5.78 7.12 0.39
N VAL A 99 -6.43 6.19 -0.31
CA VAL A 99 -6.45 6.09 -1.77
C VAL A 99 -7.88 6.27 -2.28
N ASP A 100 -8.03 6.63 -3.56
CA ASP A 100 -9.35 6.98 -4.12
C ASP A 100 -10.31 5.79 -4.30
N GLY A 101 -9.82 4.57 -4.07
CA GLY A 101 -10.59 3.34 -4.12
C GLY A 101 -9.71 2.10 -4.25
N LEU A 102 -10.35 0.93 -4.26
CA LEU A 102 -9.65 -0.33 -4.47
C LEU A 102 -9.11 -0.43 -5.89
N GLY A 103 -7.84 -0.77 -6.01
CA GLY A 103 -7.14 -0.89 -7.28
C GLY A 103 -6.70 0.45 -7.88
N CYS A 104 -7.05 1.58 -7.27
CA CYS A 104 -6.74 2.92 -7.80
C CYS A 104 -5.23 3.23 -7.76
N ASN A 105 -4.80 4.20 -8.56
CA ASN A 105 -3.39 4.63 -8.64
C ASN A 105 -3.18 6.04 -8.09
N THR A 106 -4.16 6.61 -7.38
CA THR A 106 -4.09 7.95 -6.80
C THR A 106 -4.58 7.96 -5.36
N GLY A 107 -4.06 8.92 -4.58
CA GLY A 107 -4.44 9.09 -3.18
C GLY A 107 -3.80 10.30 -2.51
N TYR A 108 -4.02 10.37 -1.21
CA TYR A 108 -3.62 11.49 -0.37
C TYR A 108 -3.02 10.97 0.93
N PHE A 109 -1.83 11.42 1.26
CA PHE A 109 -1.15 11.07 2.49
C PHE A 109 -1.13 12.23 3.46
N PHE A 110 -1.64 11.94 4.67
CA PHE A 110 -1.54 12.84 5.79
C PHE A 110 -0.19 12.67 6.48
N LEU A 111 0.61 13.72 6.55
CA LEU A 111 2.01 13.67 7.00
C LEU A 111 2.19 13.01 8.37
N GLU A 112 1.29 13.27 9.32
CA GLU A 112 1.37 12.67 10.66
C GLU A 112 1.24 11.14 10.65
N ASN A 113 0.70 10.56 9.58
CA ASN A 113 0.60 9.11 9.41
C ASN A 113 1.88 8.49 8.82
N LEU A 114 2.87 9.29 8.40
CA LEU A 114 4.04 8.87 7.63
C LEU A 114 5.37 8.92 8.42
N TYR A 115 5.32 8.73 9.73
CA TYR A 115 6.53 8.64 10.56
C TYR A 115 7.36 7.37 10.26
N PRO A 116 8.68 7.37 10.50
CA PRO A 116 9.53 6.18 10.33
C PRO A 116 9.00 4.95 11.08
N GLY A 117 8.91 3.82 10.38
CA GLY A 117 8.33 2.57 10.88
C GLY A 117 6.80 2.50 10.81
N SER A 118 6.13 3.55 10.32
CA SER A 118 4.71 3.49 9.98
C SER A 118 4.50 2.59 8.77
N THR A 119 3.53 1.69 8.87
CA THR A 119 3.14 0.83 7.74
C THR A 119 2.07 1.46 6.86
N THR A 120 1.81 2.77 6.99
CA THR A 120 0.67 3.44 6.33
C THR A 120 0.82 3.41 4.81
N ALA A 121 1.96 3.83 4.25
CA ALA A 121 2.16 3.78 2.80
C ALA A 121 2.02 2.35 2.24
N ALA A 122 2.52 1.35 2.97
CA ALA A 122 2.40 -0.05 2.57
C ALA A 122 0.95 -0.58 2.60
N HIS A 123 0.14 -0.10 3.55
CA HIS A 123 -1.29 -0.40 3.64
C HIS A 123 -2.07 0.24 2.47
N GLU A 124 -1.83 1.54 2.23
CA GLU A 124 -2.44 2.24 1.10
C GLU A 124 -2.02 1.60 -0.22
N PHE A 125 -0.76 1.19 -0.36
CA PHE A 125 -0.32 0.43 -1.52
C PHE A 125 -1.11 -0.88 -1.69
N GLY A 126 -1.43 -1.60 -0.61
CA GLY A 126 -2.33 -2.76 -0.67
C GLY A 126 -3.70 -2.43 -1.26
N HIS A 127 -4.30 -1.32 -0.86
CA HIS A 127 -5.53 -0.82 -1.49
C HIS A 127 -5.32 -0.50 -2.97
N THR A 128 -4.20 0.12 -3.34
CA THR A 128 -3.89 0.39 -4.75
C THR A 128 -3.75 -0.89 -5.58
N LEU A 129 -3.40 -2.04 -4.98
CA LEU A 129 -3.35 -3.34 -5.63
C LEU A 129 -4.70 -4.07 -5.66
N GLY A 130 -5.72 -3.52 -4.99
CA GLY A 130 -7.08 -4.05 -4.96
C GLY A 130 -7.45 -4.80 -3.69
N LEU A 131 -6.64 -4.77 -2.63
CA LEU A 131 -6.98 -5.40 -1.37
C LEU A 131 -7.90 -4.51 -0.53
N ASP A 132 -8.95 -5.11 0.02
CA ASP A 132 -9.85 -4.45 0.97
C ASP A 132 -9.43 -4.75 2.42
N HIS A 133 -10.00 -4.02 3.37
CA HIS A 133 -9.88 -4.38 4.79
C HIS A 133 -10.51 -5.76 5.05
N PRO A 134 -10.00 -6.51 6.04
CA PRO A 134 -10.67 -7.69 6.54
C PRO A 134 -12.09 -7.37 6.98
N GLN A 135 -13.07 -8.20 6.61
CA GLN A 135 -14.46 -8.04 7.07
C GLN A 135 -14.59 -8.13 8.60
N ASP A 136 -13.73 -8.95 9.21
CA ASP A 136 -13.66 -9.11 10.66
C ASP A 136 -12.55 -8.24 11.23
N MET A 137 -12.97 -7.21 11.95
CA MET A 137 -12.10 -6.21 12.58
C MET A 137 -11.64 -6.62 13.99
N ASP A 138 -11.91 -7.85 14.42
CA ASP A 138 -11.34 -8.42 15.65
C ASP A 138 -10.21 -9.41 15.33
N TRP A 139 -8.99 -8.97 15.58
CA TRP A 139 -7.76 -9.72 15.33
C TRP A 139 -7.11 -10.29 16.59
N ARG A 140 -7.77 -10.20 17.74
CA ARG A 140 -7.26 -10.73 19.00
C ARG A 140 -7.00 -12.24 18.90
N GLY A 141 -5.88 -12.69 19.48
CA GLY A 141 -5.45 -14.09 19.43
C GLY A 141 -4.90 -14.57 18.08
N ARG A 142 -4.80 -13.72 17.05
CA ARG A 142 -4.29 -14.07 15.69
C ARG A 142 -2.83 -13.67 15.46
N GLY A 143 -2.16 -13.20 16.52
CA GLY A 143 -0.80 -12.68 16.46
C GLY A 143 -0.71 -11.33 15.73
N THR A 144 0.43 -11.05 15.11
CA THR A 144 0.75 -9.78 14.44
C THR A 144 -0.33 -9.36 13.43
N PRO A 145 -0.93 -8.16 13.48
CA PRO A 145 -1.97 -7.76 12.54
C PRO A 145 -1.49 -7.81 11.07
N GLY A 146 -2.37 -8.22 10.16
CA GLY A 146 -2.09 -8.20 8.71
C GLY A 146 -1.99 -6.76 8.18
N ILE A 147 -1.35 -6.58 7.01
CA ILE A 147 -1.11 -5.24 6.45
C ILE A 147 -2.43 -4.49 6.20
N MET A 148 -3.49 -5.21 5.82
CA MET A 148 -4.80 -4.63 5.53
C MET A 148 -5.68 -4.39 6.77
N CYS A 149 -5.21 -4.67 7.99
CA CYS A 149 -5.95 -4.28 9.19
C CYS A 149 -6.03 -2.74 9.29
N ALA A 150 -7.24 -2.17 9.37
CA ALA A 150 -7.43 -0.73 9.54
C ALA A 150 -7.15 -0.30 10.99
N ARG A 151 -6.91 1.01 11.22
CA ARG A 151 -6.57 1.57 12.56
C ARG A 151 -7.55 1.22 13.68
N GLY A 152 -8.82 0.99 13.35
CA GLY A 152 -9.87 0.59 14.30
C GLY A 152 -9.87 -0.89 14.70
N THR A 153 -8.99 -1.72 14.14
CA THR A 153 -8.93 -3.16 14.42
C THR A 153 -8.64 -3.42 15.90
N LEU A 154 -9.40 -4.33 16.50
CA LEU A 154 -9.12 -4.84 17.85
C LEU A 154 -7.97 -5.85 17.78
N VAL A 155 -6.97 -5.69 18.64
CA VAL A 155 -5.78 -6.54 18.67
C VAL A 155 -5.37 -6.84 20.10
N ASP A 156 -4.50 -7.83 20.28
CA ASP A 156 -3.90 -8.13 21.57
C ASP A 156 -3.14 -6.90 22.11
N PRO A 157 -3.06 -6.71 23.45
CA PRO A 157 -2.48 -5.51 24.08
C PRO A 157 -1.13 -5.05 23.54
N GLN A 158 -0.23 -5.99 23.24
CA GLN A 158 1.11 -5.71 22.71
C GLN A 158 1.13 -5.02 21.32
N PHE A 159 0.00 -4.98 20.61
CA PHE A 159 -0.13 -4.36 19.30
C PHE A 159 -1.01 -3.10 19.31
N GLN A 160 -1.46 -2.65 20.48
CA GLN A 160 -2.30 -1.46 20.64
C GLN A 160 -1.45 -0.19 20.69
N TYR A 161 -2.06 0.99 20.48
CA TYR A 161 -1.38 2.27 20.73
C TYR A 161 -0.93 2.41 22.19
N ASP A 162 -1.73 1.91 23.12
CA ASP A 162 -1.41 1.81 24.54
C ASP A 162 -1.85 0.43 25.07
N SER A 163 -0.87 -0.43 25.33
CA SER A 163 -1.09 -1.79 25.83
C SER A 163 -1.79 -1.88 27.19
N ALA A 164 -1.87 -0.79 27.95
CA ALA A 164 -2.60 -0.75 29.22
C ALA A 164 -4.09 -0.48 29.04
N LYS A 165 -4.55 -0.12 27.83
CA LYS A 165 -5.95 0.20 27.56
C LYS A 165 -6.76 -1.07 27.25
N PRO A 166 -8.04 -1.11 27.67
CA PRO A 166 -8.98 -2.09 27.17
C PRO A 166 -9.16 -1.97 25.65
N ALA A 167 -9.38 -3.09 24.95
CA ALA A 167 -9.60 -3.06 23.51
C ALA A 167 -10.85 -2.22 23.13
N GLY A 168 -10.73 -1.41 22.08
CA GLY A 168 -11.85 -0.64 21.52
C GLY A 168 -12.08 0.74 22.14
N VAL A 169 -11.28 1.15 23.12
CA VAL A 169 -11.27 2.54 23.63
C VAL A 169 -10.12 3.34 23.01
N THR A 170 -10.05 4.65 23.27
CA THR A 170 -8.91 5.47 22.84
C THR A 170 -7.59 4.89 23.36
N GLY A 171 -6.66 4.64 22.44
CA GLY A 171 -5.39 3.95 22.72
C GLY A 171 -5.50 2.41 22.64
N GLY A 172 -6.71 1.86 22.71
CA GLY A 172 -6.99 0.43 22.75
C GLY A 172 -7.23 -0.25 21.40
N THR A 173 -6.78 0.36 20.31
CA THR A 173 -6.89 -0.20 18.95
C THR A 173 -5.50 -0.37 18.34
N MET A 174 -5.44 -1.08 17.22
CA MET A 174 -4.19 -1.46 16.55
C MET A 174 -3.34 -0.25 16.18
N HIS A 175 -2.08 -0.27 16.61
CA HIS A 175 -1.07 0.70 16.20
C HIS A 175 -0.44 0.25 14.87
N PRO A 176 -0.46 1.10 13.80
CA PRO A 176 -0.01 0.74 12.45
C PRO A 176 1.37 0.09 12.36
N MET A 177 2.35 0.54 13.15
CA MET A 177 3.72 -0.01 13.15
C MET A 177 3.79 -1.54 13.30
N HIS A 178 2.78 -2.18 13.88
CA HIS A 178 2.76 -3.62 14.11
C HIS A 178 2.23 -4.43 12.93
N ARG A 179 1.65 -3.80 11.91
CA ARG A 179 1.13 -4.52 10.75
C ARG A 179 2.26 -5.17 9.95
N ARG A 180 1.99 -6.34 9.37
CA ARG A 180 2.92 -7.02 8.45
C ARG A 180 2.17 -7.59 7.27
N VAL A 181 2.79 -7.56 6.09
CA VAL A 181 2.28 -8.29 4.93
C VAL A 181 2.44 -9.79 5.21
N ARG A 182 1.38 -10.55 4.95
CA ARG A 182 1.30 -11.99 5.15
C ARG A 182 1.09 -12.68 3.80
N GLN A 183 1.37 -13.99 3.75
CA GLN A 183 1.06 -14.80 2.56
C GLN A 183 -0.41 -14.66 2.13
N ARG A 184 -1.34 -14.54 3.09
CA ARG A 184 -2.76 -14.32 2.78
C ARG A 184 -3.01 -13.04 1.97
N ASP A 185 -2.28 -11.96 2.25
CA ASP A 185 -2.42 -10.72 1.48
C ASP A 185 -1.98 -10.95 0.02
N ILE A 186 -0.96 -11.79 -0.21
CA ILE A 186 -0.51 -12.20 -1.55
C ILE A 186 -1.55 -13.12 -2.23
N ASP A 187 -2.16 -14.03 -1.49
CA ASP A 187 -3.21 -14.91 -1.99
C ASP A 187 -4.44 -14.09 -2.41
N ASP A 188 -4.81 -13.09 -1.60
CA ASP A 188 -5.97 -12.22 -1.82
C ASP A 188 -5.79 -11.26 -3.01
N LEU A 189 -4.56 -11.05 -3.50
CA LEU A 189 -4.29 -10.35 -4.77
C LEU A 189 -4.78 -11.12 -6.01
N ARG A 190 -5.08 -12.43 -5.88
CA ARG A 190 -5.59 -13.25 -6.98
C ARG A 190 -4.74 -13.19 -8.25
N LEU A 191 -3.42 -13.23 -8.08
CA LEU A 191 -2.44 -13.11 -9.16
C LEU A 191 -2.60 -14.21 -10.24
N ASP A 192 -3.20 -15.34 -9.87
CA ASP A 192 -3.58 -16.43 -10.76
C ASP A 192 -4.63 -16.04 -11.82
N ARG A 193 -5.39 -14.96 -11.57
CA ARG A 193 -6.46 -14.48 -12.45
C ARG A 193 -6.03 -13.39 -13.43
N LEU A 194 -4.79 -12.90 -13.30
CA LEU A 194 -4.28 -11.85 -14.18
C LEU A 194 -4.19 -12.35 -15.62
N ARG A 195 -4.57 -11.47 -16.56
CA ARG A 195 -4.50 -11.77 -18.00
C ARG A 195 -3.17 -11.29 -18.54
N PHE A 196 -2.22 -12.21 -18.63
CA PHE A 196 -0.89 -11.92 -19.15
C PHE A 196 -0.89 -11.81 -20.68
N ALA A 197 -0.37 -10.70 -21.19
CA ALA A 197 -0.01 -10.48 -22.58
C ALA A 197 1.50 -10.22 -22.66
N ASN A 198 2.22 -11.01 -23.47
CA ASN A 198 3.69 -10.93 -23.56
C ASN A 198 4.40 -11.01 -22.19
N GLY A 199 3.87 -11.85 -21.28
CA GLY A 199 4.41 -12.03 -19.93
C GLY A 199 4.09 -10.90 -18.95
N ARG A 200 3.30 -9.88 -19.35
CA ARG A 200 2.93 -8.75 -18.50
C ARG A 200 1.41 -8.65 -18.28
N ALA A 201 0.98 -8.18 -17.12
CA ALA A 201 -0.42 -7.94 -16.80
C ALA A 201 -0.56 -6.72 -15.88
N ILE A 202 -1.69 -6.03 -15.96
CA ILE A 202 -2.00 -4.90 -15.07
C ILE A 202 -2.65 -5.43 -13.78
N LEU A 203 -2.20 -4.92 -12.63
CA LEU A 203 -2.77 -5.17 -11.31
C LEU A 203 -3.33 -3.85 -10.74
N GLY A 204 -4.65 -3.73 -10.70
CA GLY A 204 -5.37 -2.49 -10.36
C GLY A 204 -5.99 -1.81 -11.59
N ALA A 205 -6.35 -0.54 -11.45
CA ALA A 205 -7.01 0.28 -12.45
C ALA A 205 -6.62 1.76 -12.32
N PHE A 206 -6.73 2.50 -13.42
CA PHE A 206 -6.46 3.94 -13.45
C PHE A 206 -7.62 4.71 -12.81
N SER A 207 -7.31 5.47 -11.76
CA SER A 207 -8.16 6.55 -11.24
C SER A 207 -7.70 7.90 -11.79
N ASN A 208 -6.39 8.13 -11.84
CA ASN A 208 -5.78 9.36 -12.36
C ASN A 208 -6.41 10.65 -11.78
N ILE A 209 -6.76 10.67 -10.49
CA ILE A 209 -7.31 11.86 -9.83
C ILE A 209 -6.15 12.72 -9.32
N TYR A 210 -6.12 13.99 -9.74
CA TYR A 210 -5.21 14.97 -9.15
C TYR A 210 -5.81 15.52 -7.85
N HIS A 211 -5.01 15.54 -6.79
CA HIS A 211 -5.40 16.07 -5.49
C HIS A 211 -4.85 17.47 -5.29
N TRP A 212 -5.72 18.39 -4.88
CA TRP A 212 -5.35 19.71 -4.38
C TRP A 212 -5.08 19.65 -2.87
N SER A 213 -4.38 20.62 -2.30
CA SER A 213 -4.30 20.71 -0.83
C SER A 213 -5.68 21.02 -0.28
N HIS A 214 -6.07 20.33 0.79
CA HIS A 214 -7.31 20.64 1.48
C HIS A 214 -7.21 22.01 2.17
N GLN A 215 -8.34 22.69 2.33
CA GLN A 215 -8.39 24.00 2.98
C GLN A 215 -8.71 23.85 4.47
N ARG A 216 -8.01 24.64 5.30
CA ARG A 216 -8.27 24.74 6.74
C ARG A 216 -9.39 25.74 7.04
#